data_AF-A0A849UAF2-F1
#
_entry.id   AF-A0A849UAF2-F1
#
_cell.length_a   1.000
_cell.length_b   1.000
_cell.length_c   1.000
_cell.angle_alpha   90.00
_cell.angle_beta   90.00
_cell.angle_gamma   90.00
#
_symmetry.space_group_name_H-M   'P 1'
#
loop_
_entity.id
_entity.type
_entity.pdbx_description
1 polymer ?
#
loop_
_entity_poly.entity_id
_entity_poly.type
_entity_poly.pdbx_seq_one_letter_code
_entity_poly.pdbx_strand_id
1 'polypeptide(L)'
;MISSVSELVRLARNGQSQEQFAKELGVRQSSISRYESGSVNPPARVIDHCMHLINQSEIKTAPSAEELASKILNHLLGIGAADARLVLDKVIDTLIANQSNIKPTKGKR
;
A
#
# COMPACT_ATOMS: atom_id res chain seq x y z
N MET A 1 -11.20 -6.79 7.33
CA MET A 1 -12.10 -5.62 7.27
C MET A 1 -11.94 -4.88 8.59
N ILE A 2 -11.50 -3.61 8.55
CA ILE A 2 -11.38 -2.80 9.77
C ILE A 2 -12.79 -2.55 10.31
N SER A 3 -13.05 -3.05 11.51
CA SER A 3 -14.39 -3.08 12.10
C SER A 3 -14.66 -1.91 13.06
N SER A 4 -13.61 -1.15 13.42
CA SER A 4 -13.72 -0.02 14.35
C SER A 4 -12.57 0.99 14.22
N VAL A 5 -12.79 2.19 14.76
CA VAL A 5 -11.76 3.25 14.81
C VAL A 5 -10.62 2.89 15.75
N SER A 6 -10.87 2.12 16.81
CA SER A 6 -9.80 1.64 17.70
C SER A 6 -8.90 0.62 17.01
N GLU A 7 -9.48 -0.27 16.21
CA GLU A 7 -8.73 -1.21 15.37
C GLU A 7 -7.92 -0.49 14.28
N LEU A 8 -8.50 0.53 13.64
CA LEU A 8 -7.79 1.40 12.69
C LEU A 8 -6.49 1.95 13.27
N VAL A 9 -6.56 2.53 14.49
CA VAL A 9 -5.39 3.14 15.14
C VAL A 9 -4.34 2.07 15.51
N ARG A 10 -4.76 0.90 15.97
CA ARG A 10 -3.84 -0.22 16.28
C ARG A 10 -3.11 -0.73 15.05
N LEU A 11 -3.83 -0.89 13.94
CA LEU A 11 -3.26 -1.36 12.67
C LEU A 11 -2.28 -0.33 12.09
N ALA A 12 -2.65 0.96 12.09
CA ALA A 12 -1.79 2.03 11.61
C ALA A 12 -0.46 2.13 12.39
N ARG A 13 -0.48 1.86 13.71
CA ARG A 13 0.74 1.83 14.54
C ARG A 13 1.75 0.76 14.11
N ASN A 14 1.30 -0.32 13.45
CA ASN A 14 2.15 -1.32 12.79
C ASN A 14 3.38 -1.79 13.61
N GLY A 15 3.17 -2.08 14.89
CA GLY A 15 4.23 -2.58 15.79
C GLY A 15 5.13 -1.52 16.44
N GLN A 16 5.01 -0.23 16.11
CA GLN A 16 5.68 0.86 16.84
C GLN A 16 5.15 0.93 18.29
N SER A 17 5.92 1.53 19.21
CA SER A 17 5.37 1.82 20.56
C SER A 17 4.31 2.92 20.47
N GLN A 18 3.35 2.94 21.42
CA GLN A 18 2.35 4.02 21.48
C GLN A 18 2.99 5.39 21.66
N GLU A 19 4.15 5.47 22.32
CA GLU A 19 4.88 6.72 22.49
C GLU A 19 5.50 7.21 21.17
N GLN A 20 6.11 6.31 20.41
CA GLN A 20 6.71 6.65 19.13
C GLN A 20 5.65 7.08 18.11
N PHE A 21 4.54 6.35 18.05
CA PHE A 21 3.43 6.69 17.17
C PHE A 21 2.73 7.99 17.59
N ALA A 22 2.65 8.27 18.90
CA ALA A 22 2.14 9.55 19.38
C ALA A 22 3.01 10.73 18.97
N LYS A 23 4.35 10.57 18.98
CA LYS A 23 5.30 11.59 18.51
C LYS A 23 5.10 11.87 17.02
N GLU A 24 4.93 10.83 16.21
CA GLU A 24 4.64 10.94 14.77
C GLU A 24 3.34 11.71 14.51
N LEU A 25 2.28 11.42 15.27
CA LEU A 25 0.98 12.07 15.14
C LEU A 25 0.88 13.45 15.84
N GLY A 26 1.91 13.87 16.57
CA GLY A 26 1.88 15.11 17.36
C GLY A 26 0.79 15.11 18.44
N VAL A 27 0.62 13.99 19.14
CA VAL A 27 -0.31 13.81 20.27
C VAL A 27 0.42 13.21 21.48
N ARG A 28 -0.28 13.09 22.62
CA ARG A 28 0.28 12.41 23.80
C ARG A 28 0.12 10.90 23.66
N GLN A 29 1.05 10.13 24.23
CA GLN A 29 0.95 8.67 24.28
C GLN A 29 -0.37 8.19 24.93
N SER A 30 -0.82 8.89 25.98
CA SER A 30 -2.10 8.58 26.64
C SER A 30 -3.31 8.82 25.74
N SER A 31 -3.21 9.70 24.74
CA SER A 31 -4.25 9.84 23.70
C SER A 31 -4.33 8.57 22.85
N ILE A 32 -3.19 8.03 22.40
CA ILE A 32 -3.14 6.78 21.63
C ILE A 32 -3.74 5.63 22.44
N SER A 33 -3.39 5.50 23.72
CA SER A 33 -3.96 4.47 24.59
C SER A 33 -5.50 4.54 24.67
N ARG A 34 -6.08 5.74 24.79
CA ARG A 34 -7.55 5.94 24.82
C ARG A 34 -8.21 5.68 23.47
N TYR A 35 -7.54 6.02 22.38
CA TYR A 35 -8.03 5.73 21.02
C TYR A 35 -8.06 4.23 20.76
N GLU A 36 -6.97 3.51 21.08
CA GLU A 36 -6.86 2.07 20.88
C GLU A 36 -7.75 1.24 21.80
N SER A 37 -8.19 1.79 22.94
CA SER A 37 -9.19 1.16 23.81
C SER A 37 -10.63 1.49 23.40
N GLY A 38 -10.83 2.43 22.47
CA GLY A 38 -12.15 2.93 22.09
C GLY A 38 -12.80 3.83 23.16
N SER A 39 -12.04 4.20 24.20
CA SER A 39 -12.55 5.06 25.27
C SER A 39 -12.81 6.49 24.80
N VAL A 40 -12.07 6.96 23.79
CA VAL A 40 -12.23 8.28 23.18
C VAL A 40 -12.04 8.14 21.68
N ASN A 41 -12.90 8.80 20.89
CA ASN A 41 -12.70 8.87 19.45
C ASN A 41 -11.54 9.83 19.09
N PRO A 42 -10.62 9.43 18.19
CA PRO A 42 -9.58 10.33 17.72
C PRO A 42 -10.17 11.50 16.92
N PRO A 43 -9.47 12.65 16.88
CA PRO A 43 -9.83 13.74 15.96
C PRO A 43 -9.64 13.29 14.50
N ALA A 44 -10.40 13.89 13.59
CA ALA A 44 -10.38 13.56 12.16
C ALA A 44 -8.96 13.48 11.57
N ARG A 45 -8.08 14.44 11.91
CA ARG A 45 -6.67 14.45 11.45
C ARG A 45 -5.90 13.16 11.77
N VAL A 46 -6.21 12.51 12.90
CA VAL A 46 -5.56 11.26 13.31
C VAL A 46 -6.15 10.09 12.53
N ILE A 47 -7.47 10.08 12.33
CA ILE A 47 -8.16 9.06 11.53
C ILE A 47 -7.63 9.08 10.09
N ASP A 48 -7.56 10.27 9.47
CA ASP A 48 -7.09 10.45 8.10
C ASP A 48 -5.63 9.99 7.94
N HIS A 49 -4.78 10.29 8.92
CA HIS A 49 -3.39 9.86 8.93
C HIS A 49 -3.28 8.33 9.06
N CYS A 50 -4.03 7.72 9.97
CA CYS A 50 -4.07 6.27 10.14
C CYS A 50 -4.54 5.56 8.86
N MET A 51 -5.57 6.08 8.19
CA MET A 51 -6.04 5.55 6.90
C MET A 51 -4.98 5.61 5.82
N HIS A 52 -4.22 6.71 5.74
CA HIS A 52 -3.11 6.83 4.80
C HIS A 52 -2.00 5.80 5.07
N LEU A 53 -1.62 5.59 6.33
CA LEU A 53 -0.60 4.61 6.70
C LEU A 53 -1.02 3.18 6.36
N ILE A 54 -2.28 2.82 6.60
CA ILE A 54 -2.79 1.49 6.26
C ILE A 54 -2.85 1.31 4.75
N ASN A 55 -3.35 2.28 3.99
CA ASN A 55 -3.34 2.18 2.53
C ASN A 55 -1.91 2.02 2.00
N GLN A 56 -0.93 2.74 2.56
CA GLN A 56 0.49 2.58 2.18
C GLN A 56 1.08 1.22 2.59
N SER A 57 0.64 0.64 3.70
CA SER A 57 1.12 -0.67 4.17
C SER A 57 0.44 -1.83 3.44
N GLU A 58 -0.83 -1.71 3.06
CA GLU A 58 -1.58 -2.66 2.23
C GLU A 58 -1.15 -2.63 0.76
N ILE A 59 -0.56 -1.52 0.28
CA ILE A 59 0.13 -1.48 -1.03
C ILE A 59 1.35 -2.43 -1.10
N LYS A 60 1.76 -3.09 0.00
CA LYS A 60 2.76 -4.16 -0.03
C LYS A 60 2.25 -5.51 -0.56
N THR A 61 0.95 -5.72 -0.76
CA THR A 61 0.50 -6.81 -1.63
C THR A 61 0.58 -6.35 -3.06
N ALA A 62 1.38 -7.04 -3.88
CA ALA A 62 1.43 -6.77 -5.32
C ALA A 62 0.00 -6.72 -5.87
N PRO A 63 -0.39 -5.67 -6.62
CA PRO A 63 -1.72 -5.57 -7.19
C PRO A 63 -2.00 -6.82 -8.03
N SER A 64 -3.25 -7.29 -8.03
CA SER A 64 -3.61 -8.36 -8.97
C SER A 64 -3.36 -7.89 -10.41
N ALA A 65 -3.22 -8.85 -11.33
CA ALA A 65 -3.05 -8.51 -12.74
C ALA A 65 -4.20 -7.62 -13.26
N GLU A 66 -5.42 -7.88 -12.79
CA GLU A 66 -6.64 -7.14 -13.12
C GLU A 66 -6.63 -5.72 -12.54
N GLU A 67 -6.19 -5.55 -11.30
CA GLU A 67 -6.08 -4.25 -10.65
C GLU A 67 -5.03 -3.38 -11.31
N LEU A 68 -3.88 -3.98 -11.65
CA LEU A 68 -2.81 -3.30 -12.37
C LEU A 68 -3.27 -2.90 -13.77
N ALA A 69 -3.92 -3.80 -14.51
CA ALA A 69 -4.46 -3.52 -15.84
C ALA A 69 -5.50 -2.39 -15.80
N SER A 70 -6.38 -2.38 -14.80
CA SER A 70 -7.40 -1.33 -14.63
C SER A 70 -6.77 0.04 -14.36
N LYS A 71 -5.74 0.10 -13.50
CA LYS A 71 -4.99 1.34 -13.25
C LYS A 71 -4.29 1.85 -14.51
N ILE A 72 -3.61 0.96 -15.23
CA ILE A 72 -2.92 1.30 -16.48
C ILE A 72 -3.92 1.86 -17.49
N LEU A 73 -5.07 1.20 -17.67
CA LEU A 73 -6.11 1.64 -18.59
C LEU A 73 -6.60 3.05 -18.21
N ASN A 74 -7.02 3.25 -16.96
CA ASN A 74 -7.56 4.54 -16.50
C ASN A 74 -6.60 5.72 -16.72
N HIS A 75 -5.29 5.49 -16.63
CA HIS A 75 -4.28 6.56 -16.80
C HIS A 75 -3.78 6.72 -18.24
N LEU A 76 -3.90 5.71 -19.09
CA LEU A 76 -3.35 5.72 -20.46
C LEU A 76 -4.39 5.85 -21.57
N LEU A 77 -5.67 6.01 -21.24
CA LEU A 77 -6.76 6.24 -22.22
C LEU A 77 -6.67 7.61 -22.92
N GLY A 78 -5.99 8.58 -22.32
CA GLY A 78 -5.88 9.93 -22.88
C GLY A 78 -5.06 9.98 -24.18
N ILE A 79 -5.47 10.87 -25.10
CA ILE A 79 -4.76 11.08 -26.39
C ILE A 79 -3.30 11.48 -26.16
N GLY A 80 -3.01 12.25 -25.10
CA GLY A 80 -1.64 12.66 -24.72
C GLY A 80 -0.77 11.57 -24.09
N ALA A 81 -1.31 10.36 -23.86
CA ALA A 81 -0.57 9.26 -23.24
C ALA A 81 0.06 8.30 -24.26
N ALA A 82 0.19 8.70 -25.53
CA ALA A 82 0.76 7.86 -26.60
C ALA A 82 2.21 7.42 -26.30
N ASP A 83 3.08 8.36 -25.90
CA ASP A 83 4.47 8.05 -25.59
C ASP A 83 4.60 7.15 -24.35
N ALA A 84 3.76 7.38 -23.34
CA ALA A 84 3.70 6.53 -22.15
C ALA A 84 3.29 5.09 -22.48
N ARG A 85 2.32 4.90 -23.39
CA ARG A 85 1.93 3.58 -23.90
C ARG A 85 3.08 2.90 -24.63
N LEU A 86 3.81 3.63 -25.47
CA LEU A 86 4.96 3.08 -26.22
C LEU A 86 6.11 2.66 -25.30
N VAL A 87 6.40 3.42 -24.25
CA VAL A 87 7.40 3.02 -23.25
C VAL A 87 6.95 1.78 -22.49
N LEU A 88 5.69 1.72 -22.08
CA LEU A 88 5.14 0.58 -21.34
C LEU A 88 5.17 -0.70 -22.18
N ASP A 89 4.84 -0.62 -23.46
CA ASP A 89 4.94 -1.71 -24.43
C ASP A 89 6.35 -2.32 -24.49
N LYS A 90 7.38 -1.47 -24.63
CA LYS A 90 8.80 -1.91 -24.60
C LYS A 90 9.19 -2.58 -23.29
N VAL A 91 8.68 -2.08 -22.16
CA VAL A 91 8.94 -2.68 -20.84
C VAL A 91 8.32 -4.08 -20.77
N ILE A 92 7.08 -4.23 -21.24
CA ILE A 92 6.38 -5.52 -21.28
C ILE A 92 7.14 -6.52 -22.16
N ASP A 93 7.53 -6.11 -23.37
CA ASP A 93 8.33 -6.95 -24.28
C ASP A 93 9.63 -7.43 -23.63
N THR A 94 10.34 -6.53 -22.95
CA THR A 94 11.60 -6.85 -22.26
C THR A 94 11.37 -7.85 -21.12
N LEU A 95 10.28 -7.71 -20.37
CA LEU A 95 9.94 -8.63 -19.29
C LEU A 95 9.58 -10.02 -19.83
N ILE A 96 8.81 -10.10 -20.92
CA ILE A 96 8.45 -11.35 -21.59
C ILE A 96 9.70 -12.06 -22.11
N ALA A 97 10.61 -11.32 -22.75
CA ALA A 97 11.88 -11.85 -23.25
C ALA A 97 12.74 -12.44 -22.13
N ASN A 98 12.79 -11.79 -20.97
CA ASN A 98 13.57 -12.25 -19.81
C ASN A 98 12.95 -13.47 -19.10
N GLN A 99 11.63 -13.57 -19.05
CA GLN A 99 10.95 -14.77 -18.51
C GLN A 99 11.19 -16.01 -19.37
N SER A 100 11.30 -15.82 -20.69
CA SER A 100 11.57 -16.89 -21.67
C SER A 100 12.97 -17.50 -21.54
N ASN A 101 13.92 -16.80 -20.88
CA ASN A 101 15.32 -17.21 -20.77
C ASN A 101 15.60 -18.05 -19.50
N ILE A 102 14.58 -18.31 -18.66
CA ILE A 102 14.68 -19.17 -17.47
C ILE A 102 14.24 -20.59 -17.86
N LYS A 103 15.10 -21.34 -18.57
CA LYS A 103 14.92 -22.80 -18.77
C LYS A 103 15.56 -23.59 -17.62
N PRO A 104 14.99 -24.74 -17.22
CA PRO A 104 15.42 -25.46 -16.02
C PRO A 104 16.83 -26.05 -16.21
N THR A 105 17.71 -25.76 -15.25
CA THR A 105 19.00 -26.44 -15.12
C THR A 105 18.74 -27.94 -14.89
N LYS A 106 19.04 -28.77 -15.89
CA LYS A 106 19.01 -30.23 -15.78
C LYS A 106 19.89 -30.66 -14.60
N GLY A 107 19.27 -31.21 -13.55
CA GLY A 107 19.97 -31.89 -12.47
C GLY A 107 20.70 -33.11 -13.02
N LYS A 108 22.03 -33.11 -12.91
CA LYS A 108 22.85 -34.33 -12.99
C LYS A 108 22.73 -35.05 -11.66
N ARG A 109 22.21 -36.28 -11.66
CA ARG A 109 22.75 -37.44 -10.94
C ARG A 109 21.99 -38.70 -11.32
#